data_AF-A0A3A0FRQ6-F1
#
_entry.id   AF-A0A3A0FRQ6-F1
#
_cell.length_a   1.000
_cell.length_b   1.000
_cell.length_c   1.000
_cell.angle_alpha   90.00
_cell.angle_beta   90.00
_cell.angle_gamma   90.00
#
_symmetry.space_group_name_H-M   'P 1'
#
loop_
_entity.id
_entity.type
_entity.pdbx_description
1 polymer ?
#
loop_
_entity_poly.entity_id
_entity_poly.type
_entity_poly.pdbx_seq_one_letter_code
_entity_poly.pdbx_strand_id
1 'polypeptide(L)'
;MQQGMLPNLESLSKEGCFNRLGTTLPALSPVAWSTFQTGVNPGAHNIFDFLTRDKRTCMPEMASTEIVKRARSFLGKLLFPKRKKEEVRITRRSKPFWSLLGERGIFSNVIRVPISYPPEKFNGNLLSAMCTPDLRGSQGTFSYFTTEKKSGAQDAEGGERYPLETNGSALKGRLCGPPEQGSKGLIAVDFWIS
;
A
#
# COMPACT_ATOMS: atom_id res chain seq x y z
N MET A 1 18.82 -25.55 -2.96
CA MET A 1 18.59 -27.00 -3.09
C MET A 1 19.91 -27.76 -3.12
N GLN A 2 20.86 -27.43 -4.01
CA GLN A 2 22.17 -28.09 -4.09
C GLN A 2 22.97 -28.15 -2.77
N GLN A 3 22.82 -27.17 -1.88
CA GLN A 3 23.47 -27.14 -0.56
C GLN A 3 22.69 -27.88 0.55
N GLY A 4 21.60 -28.60 0.24
CA GLY A 4 20.80 -29.37 1.21
C GLY A 4 19.95 -28.56 2.20
N MET A 5 20.04 -27.23 2.21
CA MET A 5 19.36 -26.37 3.21
C MET A 5 17.86 -26.13 2.98
N LEU A 6 17.31 -26.55 1.84
CA LEU A 6 15.91 -26.27 1.46
C LEU A 6 15.15 -27.57 1.13
N PRO A 7 15.07 -28.53 2.08
CA PRO A 7 14.56 -29.88 1.80
C PRO A 7 13.08 -29.88 1.37
N ASN A 8 12.25 -29.00 1.94
CA ASN A 8 10.83 -28.89 1.57
C ASN A 8 10.64 -28.35 0.15
N LEU A 9 11.43 -27.35 -0.25
CA LEU A 9 11.37 -26.83 -1.62
C LEU A 9 11.89 -27.85 -2.64
N GLU A 10 12.87 -28.68 -2.23
CA GLU A 10 13.37 -29.77 -3.06
C GLU A 10 12.31 -30.86 -3.27
N SER A 11 11.60 -31.29 -2.21
CA SER A 11 10.48 -32.23 -2.34
C SER A 11 9.39 -31.67 -3.27
N LEU A 12 8.96 -30.42 -3.08
CA LEU A 12 8.00 -29.76 -3.97
C LEU A 12 8.48 -29.69 -5.43
N SER A 13 9.77 -29.49 -5.66
CA SER A 13 10.34 -29.46 -7.01
C SER A 13 10.34 -30.82 -7.71
N LYS A 14 10.45 -31.93 -6.95
CA LYS A 14 10.45 -33.31 -7.45
C LYS A 14 9.04 -33.85 -7.67
N GLU A 15 8.10 -33.48 -6.81
CA GLU A 15 6.70 -33.93 -6.89
C GLU A 15 5.85 -33.08 -7.85
N GLY A 16 6.26 -31.83 -8.10
CA GLY A 16 5.55 -30.89 -8.95
C GLY A 16 6.31 -30.53 -10.23
N CYS A 17 6.05 -29.31 -10.73
CA CYS A 17 6.74 -28.75 -11.88
C CYS A 17 7.67 -27.61 -11.43
N PHE A 18 8.97 -27.73 -11.68
CA PHE A 18 9.95 -26.71 -11.38
C PHE A 18 10.68 -26.27 -12.64
N ASN A 19 10.33 -25.09 -13.13
CA ASN A 19 10.89 -24.52 -14.35
C ASN A 19 11.31 -23.07 -14.13
N ARG A 20 12.28 -22.61 -14.92
CA ARG A 20 12.71 -21.21 -14.91
C ARG A 20 11.59 -20.31 -15.43
N LEU A 21 11.03 -19.47 -14.57
CA LEU A 21 10.01 -18.49 -14.93
C LEU A 21 10.68 -17.20 -15.46
N GLY A 22 10.24 -16.74 -16.63
CA GLY A 22 10.64 -15.44 -17.18
C GLY A 22 10.05 -14.29 -16.37
N THR A 23 10.77 -13.18 -16.28
CA THR A 23 10.27 -11.94 -15.63
C THR A 23 9.64 -10.99 -16.65
N THR A 24 8.97 -9.96 -16.15
CA THR A 24 8.41 -8.87 -16.95
C THR A 24 9.49 -7.92 -17.47
N LEU A 25 9.15 -7.13 -18.49
CA LEU A 25 9.93 -5.97 -18.93
C LEU A 25 9.09 -4.70 -18.72
N PRO A 26 9.47 -3.79 -17.81
CA PRO A 26 10.67 -3.83 -16.97
C PRO A 26 10.60 -4.85 -15.83
N ALA A 27 11.77 -5.31 -15.36
CA ALA A 27 11.91 -6.33 -14.32
C ALA A 27 11.78 -5.70 -12.91
N LEU A 28 10.63 -5.10 -12.65
CA LEU A 28 10.31 -4.41 -11.40
C LEU A 28 9.17 -5.11 -10.68
N SER A 29 9.24 -5.18 -9.35
CA SER A 29 8.22 -5.81 -8.50
C SER A 29 6.77 -5.37 -8.79
N PRO A 30 6.41 -4.06 -8.87
CA PRO A 30 5.03 -3.64 -9.10
C PRO A 30 4.52 -4.08 -10.49
N VAL A 31 5.43 -4.22 -11.45
CA VAL A 31 5.14 -4.69 -12.79
C VAL A 31 4.91 -6.20 -12.81
N ALA A 32 5.80 -6.96 -12.18
CA ALA A 32 5.68 -8.39 -12.03
C ALA A 32 4.40 -8.80 -11.28
N TRP A 33 4.07 -8.14 -10.17
CA TRP A 33 2.83 -8.39 -9.42
C TRP A 33 1.59 -8.10 -10.24
N SER A 34 1.58 -6.97 -10.97
CA SER A 34 0.47 -6.58 -11.84
C SER A 34 0.30 -7.52 -13.03
N THR A 35 1.40 -8.01 -13.63
CA THR A 35 1.35 -9.02 -14.69
C THR A 35 0.87 -10.36 -14.15
N PHE A 36 1.40 -10.83 -13.01
CA PHE A 36 0.97 -12.05 -12.35
C PHE A 36 -0.54 -12.05 -12.08
N GLN A 37 -1.07 -10.97 -11.49
CA GLN A 37 -2.47 -10.94 -11.11
C GLN A 37 -3.41 -10.83 -12.32
N THR A 38 -2.98 -10.20 -13.42
CA THR A 38 -3.86 -9.91 -14.58
C THR A 38 -3.64 -10.80 -15.79
N GLY A 39 -2.52 -11.51 -15.86
CA GLY A 39 -2.14 -12.33 -17.01
C GLY A 39 -1.79 -11.53 -18.28
N VAL A 40 -1.66 -10.20 -18.20
CA VAL A 40 -1.32 -9.34 -19.35
C VAL A 40 -0.03 -8.56 -19.11
N ASN A 41 0.55 -8.02 -20.18
CA ASN A 41 1.79 -7.23 -20.11
C ASN A 41 1.57 -5.80 -19.56
N PRO A 42 2.66 -5.06 -19.26
CA PRO A 42 2.57 -3.73 -18.65
C PRO A 42 1.79 -2.68 -19.44
N GLY A 43 1.84 -2.75 -20.78
CA GLY A 43 1.07 -1.88 -21.65
C GLY A 43 -0.44 -2.06 -21.49
N ALA A 44 -0.89 -3.24 -21.11
CA ALA A 44 -2.30 -3.52 -20.88
C ALA A 44 -2.74 -3.17 -19.44
N HIS A 45 -1.97 -3.57 -18.42
CA HIS A 45 -2.37 -3.30 -17.02
C HIS A 45 -1.99 -1.90 -16.51
N ASN A 46 -1.18 -1.13 -17.23
CA ASN A 46 -0.83 0.28 -16.95
C ASN A 46 0.00 0.51 -15.68
N ILE A 47 0.82 -0.46 -15.26
CA ILE A 47 1.73 -0.31 -14.11
C ILE A 47 3.15 -0.53 -14.61
N PHE A 48 4.01 0.47 -14.48
CA PHE A 48 5.38 0.46 -15.01
C PHE A 48 6.46 0.63 -13.93
N ASP A 49 6.09 1.15 -12.76
CA ASP A 49 6.94 1.36 -11.60
C ASP A 49 6.03 1.55 -10.35
N PHE A 50 6.59 1.81 -9.18
CA PHE A 50 5.88 2.26 -7.97
C PHE A 50 5.42 3.71 -8.10
N LEU A 51 6.18 4.52 -8.82
CA LEU A 51 5.94 5.94 -9.01
C LEU A 51 5.62 6.23 -10.48
N THR A 52 4.70 7.15 -10.70
CA THR A 52 4.50 7.81 -11.98
C THR A 52 4.74 9.30 -11.82
N ARG A 53 4.61 10.07 -12.90
CA ARG A 53 4.70 11.53 -12.85
C ARG A 53 3.35 12.15 -13.17
N ASP A 54 2.99 13.18 -12.42
CA ASP A 54 1.98 14.13 -12.85
C ASP A 54 2.45 14.75 -14.19
N LYS A 55 1.63 14.66 -15.24
CA LYS A 55 2.01 15.14 -16.58
C LYS A 55 2.13 16.66 -16.69
N ARG A 56 1.50 17.40 -15.78
CA ARG A 56 1.47 18.86 -15.74
C ARG A 56 2.56 19.42 -14.82
N THR A 57 2.78 18.81 -13.67
CA THR A 57 3.73 19.31 -12.66
C THR A 57 5.05 18.55 -12.65
N CYS A 58 5.12 17.38 -13.30
CA CYS A 58 6.25 16.45 -13.26
C CYS A 58 6.61 15.94 -11.86
N MET A 59 5.75 16.18 -10.86
CA MET A 59 5.94 15.68 -9.51
C MET A 59 5.67 14.17 -9.44
N PRO A 60 6.38 13.43 -8.57
CA PRO A 60 6.15 12.01 -8.38
C PRO A 60 4.77 11.77 -7.75
N GLU A 61 4.05 10.80 -8.29
CA GLU A 61 2.76 10.33 -7.79
C GLU A 61 2.78 8.81 -7.69
N MET A 62 1.87 8.23 -6.90
CA MET A 62 1.75 6.77 -6.82
C MET A 62 1.29 6.21 -8.16
N ALA A 63 2.00 5.20 -8.67
CA ALA A 63 1.63 4.56 -9.91
C ALA A 63 0.40 3.65 -9.76
N SER A 64 0.12 3.16 -8.56
CA SER A 64 -0.95 2.19 -8.26
C SER A 64 -2.28 2.83 -7.87
N THR A 65 -2.25 4.07 -7.39
CA THR A 65 -3.44 4.78 -6.93
C THR A 65 -3.44 6.24 -7.29
N GLU A 66 -4.64 6.77 -7.53
CA GLU A 66 -4.89 8.17 -7.79
C GLU A 66 -5.95 8.69 -6.81
N ILE A 67 -5.74 9.89 -6.27
CA ILE A 67 -6.71 10.57 -5.41
C ILE A 67 -7.56 11.50 -6.28
N VAL A 68 -8.78 11.09 -6.59
CA VAL A 68 -9.71 11.89 -7.40
C VAL A 68 -10.48 12.87 -6.51
N LYS A 69 -10.27 14.17 -6.74
CA LYS A 69 -11.04 15.26 -6.11
C LYS A 69 -12.24 15.59 -7.00
N ARG A 70 -13.46 15.18 -6.63
CA ARG A 70 -14.68 15.58 -7.38
C ARG A 70 -14.96 17.07 -7.17
N ALA A 71 -14.88 17.85 -8.25
CA ALA A 71 -15.38 19.22 -8.29
C ALA A 71 -16.92 19.23 -8.19
N ARG A 72 -17.47 20.27 -7.56
CA ARG A 72 -18.91 20.44 -7.37
C ARG A 72 -19.63 20.43 -8.72
N SER A 73 -20.71 19.67 -8.85
CA SER A 73 -21.63 19.83 -9.98
C SER A 73 -22.62 20.95 -9.63
N PHE A 74 -22.68 21.99 -10.47
CA PHE A 74 -23.59 23.12 -10.31
C PHE A 74 -24.91 22.78 -11.00
N LEU A 75 -25.84 22.13 -10.30
CA LEU A 75 -27.21 21.97 -10.77
C LEU A 75 -28.09 23.03 -10.10
N GLY A 76 -28.05 24.25 -10.66
CA GLY A 76 -28.87 25.39 -10.23
C GLY A 76 -28.43 26.08 -8.93
N LYS A 77 -29.15 27.16 -8.57
CA LYS A 77 -28.89 28.09 -7.44
C LYS A 77 -28.84 27.44 -6.05
N LEU A 78 -28.96 26.11 -5.93
CA LEU A 78 -28.97 25.40 -4.67
C LEU A 78 -27.62 24.69 -4.46
N LEU A 79 -26.69 25.40 -3.82
CA LEU A 79 -25.44 24.81 -3.31
C LEU A 79 -25.77 23.86 -2.16
N PHE A 80 -26.05 22.59 -2.47
CA PHE A 80 -26.07 21.56 -1.44
C PHE A 80 -24.65 21.41 -0.86
N PRO A 81 -24.46 21.54 0.46
CA PRO A 81 -23.17 21.33 1.11
C PRO A 81 -22.86 19.83 1.21
N LYS A 82 -22.68 19.17 0.07
CA LYS A 82 -22.16 17.80 0.07
C LYS A 82 -20.65 17.86 0.30
N ARG A 83 -20.16 17.16 1.33
CA ARG A 83 -18.74 16.98 1.69
C ARG A 83 -17.90 16.78 0.42
N LYS A 84 -16.72 17.42 0.35
CA LYS A 84 -15.68 17.05 -0.63
C LYS A 84 -15.43 15.55 -0.45
N LYS A 85 -15.85 14.75 -1.42
CA LYS A 85 -15.60 13.31 -1.42
C LYS A 85 -14.33 13.09 -2.22
N GLU A 86 -13.24 12.90 -1.50
CA GLU A 86 -12.00 12.38 -2.08
C GLU A 86 -12.17 10.87 -2.24
N GLU A 87 -11.90 10.36 -3.43
CA GLU A 87 -12.05 8.95 -3.77
C GLU A 87 -10.69 8.46 -4.24
N VAL A 88 -10.08 7.52 -3.51
CA VAL A 88 -8.89 6.82 -4.00
C VAL A 88 -9.34 5.81 -5.04
N ARG A 89 -8.69 5.81 -6.20
CA ARG A 89 -8.93 4.85 -7.28
C ARG A 89 -7.67 4.08 -7.57
N ILE A 90 -7.82 2.81 -7.90
CA ILE A 90 -6.74 2.01 -8.46
C ILE A 90 -6.53 2.42 -9.92
N THR A 91 -5.27 2.55 -10.34
CA THR A 91 -4.87 2.98 -11.70
C THR A 91 -4.63 1.79 -12.65
N ARG A 92 -4.48 0.58 -12.08
CA ARG A 92 -4.31 -0.67 -12.80
C ARG A 92 -5.57 -0.98 -13.61
N ARG A 93 -5.45 -1.11 -14.93
CA ARG A 93 -6.61 -1.16 -15.84
C ARG A 93 -7.24 -2.55 -16.04
N SER A 94 -6.43 -3.60 -16.09
CA SER A 94 -6.91 -4.96 -16.41
C SER A 94 -7.60 -5.61 -15.21
N LYS A 95 -8.40 -6.66 -15.42
CA LYS A 95 -9.01 -7.40 -14.31
C LYS A 95 -8.03 -8.42 -13.74
N PRO A 96 -7.96 -8.59 -12.42
CA PRO A 96 -7.18 -9.66 -11.84
C PRO A 96 -7.93 -11.00 -11.95
N PHE A 97 -7.21 -12.13 -11.95
CA PHE A 97 -7.83 -13.44 -12.18
C PHE A 97 -8.86 -13.82 -11.12
N TRP A 98 -8.72 -13.36 -9.87
CA TRP A 98 -9.71 -13.62 -8.82
C TRP A 98 -11.05 -12.93 -9.08
N SER A 99 -11.07 -11.78 -9.76
CA SER A 99 -12.33 -11.15 -10.21
C SER A 99 -13.02 -12.03 -11.27
N LEU A 100 -12.25 -12.63 -12.18
CA LEU A 100 -12.77 -13.53 -13.21
C LEU A 100 -13.30 -14.85 -12.61
N LEU A 101 -12.67 -15.34 -11.54
CA LEU A 101 -13.18 -16.48 -10.76
C LEU A 101 -14.50 -16.11 -10.06
N GLY A 102 -14.55 -14.93 -9.45
CA GLY A 102 -15.74 -14.45 -8.77
C GLY A 102 -16.94 -14.23 -9.69
N GLU A 103 -16.72 -13.72 -10.91
CA GLU A 103 -17.74 -13.60 -11.96
C GLU A 103 -18.32 -14.97 -12.37
N ARG A 104 -17.55 -16.05 -12.19
CA ARG A 104 -17.98 -17.44 -12.44
C ARG A 104 -18.52 -18.12 -11.18
N GLY A 105 -18.78 -17.37 -10.11
CA GLY A 105 -19.34 -17.91 -8.86
C GLY A 105 -18.33 -18.63 -7.96
N ILE A 106 -17.03 -18.60 -8.28
CA ILE A 106 -15.99 -19.22 -7.45
C ILE A 106 -15.60 -18.23 -6.34
N PHE A 107 -15.86 -18.62 -5.09
CA PHE A 107 -15.44 -17.86 -3.92
C PHE A 107 -13.92 -17.96 -3.73
N SER A 108 -13.24 -16.85 -3.41
CA SER A 108 -11.79 -16.88 -3.12
C SER A 108 -11.40 -15.92 -2.00
N ASN A 109 -10.34 -16.28 -1.26
CA ASN A 109 -9.70 -15.40 -0.29
C ASN A 109 -8.37 -14.91 -0.88
N VAL A 110 -8.23 -13.60 -1.04
CA VAL A 110 -7.02 -12.95 -1.55
C VAL A 110 -6.37 -12.19 -0.41
N ILE A 111 -5.25 -12.71 0.09
CA ILE A 111 -4.61 -12.23 1.32
C ILE A 111 -3.27 -11.58 0.97
N ARG A 112 -3.16 -10.29 1.26
CA ARG A 112 -1.93 -9.49 1.18
C ARG A 112 -1.24 -9.53 -0.20
N VAL A 113 -2.01 -9.54 -1.28
CA VAL A 113 -1.47 -9.40 -2.64
C VAL A 113 -1.16 -7.91 -2.92
N PRO A 114 0.05 -7.55 -3.39
CA PRO A 114 0.41 -6.17 -3.74
C PRO A 114 -0.49 -5.53 -4.81
N ILE A 115 -0.51 -4.19 -4.91
CA ILE A 115 -1.22 -3.44 -5.97
C ILE A 115 -2.72 -3.82 -6.04
N SER A 116 -3.32 -3.95 -4.87
CA SER A 116 -4.74 -4.30 -4.68
C SER A 116 -5.47 -3.29 -3.79
N TYR A 117 -4.88 -2.10 -3.60
CA TYR A 117 -5.50 -0.98 -2.89
C TYR A 117 -6.02 0.07 -3.90
N PRO A 118 -7.21 0.65 -3.67
CA PRO A 118 -8.23 0.21 -2.72
C PRO A 118 -8.74 -1.21 -3.05
N PRO A 119 -9.18 -1.99 -2.04
CA PRO A 119 -9.66 -3.34 -2.27
C PRO A 119 -10.87 -3.34 -3.21
N GLU A 120 -10.73 -4.01 -4.34
CA GLU A 120 -11.79 -4.23 -5.32
C GLU A 120 -12.83 -5.23 -4.79
N LYS A 121 -14.11 -4.96 -5.07
CA LYS A 121 -15.19 -5.89 -4.74
C LYS A 121 -15.21 -7.07 -5.73
N PHE A 122 -15.35 -8.28 -5.21
CA PHE A 122 -15.55 -9.51 -5.98
C PHE A 122 -16.25 -10.56 -5.08
N ASN A 123 -16.57 -11.73 -5.62
CA ASN A 123 -17.13 -12.84 -4.84
C ASN A 123 -16.04 -13.48 -3.94
N GLY A 124 -15.74 -12.85 -2.81
CA GLY A 124 -14.65 -13.27 -1.94
C GLY A 124 -14.21 -12.22 -0.94
N ASN A 125 -13.11 -12.51 -0.25
CA ASN A 125 -12.46 -11.58 0.68
C ASN A 125 -11.14 -11.07 0.08
N LEU A 126 -10.87 -9.77 0.18
CA LEU A 126 -9.62 -9.15 -0.25
C LEU A 126 -9.02 -8.34 0.90
N LEU A 127 -7.84 -8.76 1.36
CA LEU A 127 -6.99 -7.98 2.26
C LEU A 127 -5.82 -7.41 1.45
N SER A 128 -5.84 -6.10 1.18
CA SER A 128 -4.80 -5.43 0.39
C SER A 128 -3.43 -5.45 1.09
N ALA A 129 -2.35 -5.24 0.32
CA ALA A 129 -0.98 -5.13 0.84
C ALA A 129 -0.26 -3.90 0.29
N MET A 130 0.98 -4.07 -0.21
CA MET A 130 1.85 -2.99 -0.66
C MET A 130 1.09 -1.96 -1.51
N CYS A 131 1.37 -0.68 -1.26
CA CYS A 131 0.64 0.50 -1.73
C CYS A 131 -0.70 0.82 -1.01
N THR A 132 -1.02 0.10 0.07
CA THR A 132 -2.05 0.53 1.02
C THR A 132 -1.48 1.64 1.90
N PRO A 133 -2.08 2.83 1.93
CA PRO A 133 -1.62 3.92 2.79
C PRO A 133 -1.80 3.57 4.27
N ASP A 134 -0.91 4.07 5.11
CA ASP A 134 -1.08 4.01 6.57
C ASP A 134 -2.19 4.99 7.04
N LEU A 135 -2.47 4.99 8.35
CA LEU A 135 -3.46 5.90 8.94
C LEU A 135 -3.15 7.39 8.71
N ARG A 136 -1.88 7.72 8.45
CA ARG A 136 -1.40 9.08 8.21
C ARG A 136 -1.35 9.42 6.71
N GLY A 137 -1.72 8.48 5.85
CA GLY A 137 -1.66 8.63 4.38
C GLY A 137 -0.27 8.36 3.78
N SER A 138 0.70 7.95 4.60
CA SER A 138 2.06 7.62 4.15
C SER A 138 2.14 6.22 3.52
N GLN A 139 3.26 5.90 2.89
CA GLN A 139 3.53 4.58 2.31
C GLN A 139 4.48 3.79 3.22
N GLY A 140 3.94 3.21 4.28
CA GLY A 140 4.69 2.28 5.14
C GLY A 140 5.73 2.93 6.05
N THR A 141 5.51 4.17 6.49
CA THR A 141 6.40 4.83 7.44
C THR A 141 6.40 4.12 8.79
N PHE A 142 7.55 3.60 9.21
CA PHE A 142 7.70 2.98 10.52
C PHE A 142 7.93 4.02 11.62
N SER A 143 7.61 3.65 12.87
CA SER A 143 7.92 4.46 14.06
C SER A 143 9.06 3.80 14.84
N TYR A 144 10.17 4.52 15.03
CA TYR A 144 11.33 4.06 15.79
C TYR A 144 11.46 4.83 17.09
N PHE A 145 11.25 4.15 18.22
CA PHE A 145 11.34 4.74 19.55
C PHE A 145 12.71 4.48 20.18
N THR A 146 13.33 5.51 20.75
CA THR A 146 14.71 5.46 21.25
C THR A 146 14.94 6.40 22.43
N THR A 147 15.85 6.06 23.34
CA THR A 147 16.27 6.93 24.45
C THR A 147 17.37 7.92 24.06
N GLU A 148 17.94 7.79 22.87
CA GLU A 148 18.96 8.72 22.38
C GLU A 148 18.37 10.09 22.04
N LYS A 149 18.98 11.16 22.54
CA LYS A 149 18.52 12.55 22.36
C LYS A 149 18.85 13.18 21.01
N LYS A 150 19.32 12.42 20.01
CA LYS A 150 19.58 12.96 18.67
C LYS A 150 18.25 13.42 18.06
N SER A 151 18.02 14.72 18.14
CA SER A 151 16.82 15.40 17.71
C SER A 151 16.95 15.75 16.24
N GLY A 152 16.13 15.14 15.40
CA GLY A 152 16.05 15.47 13.99
C GLY A 152 15.41 14.34 13.19
N ALA A 153 14.33 14.66 12.48
CA ALA A 153 13.70 13.79 11.49
C ALA A 153 14.61 13.54 10.25
N GLN A 154 15.89 13.89 10.31
CA GLN A 154 16.76 14.02 9.13
C GLN A 154 17.50 12.73 8.73
N ASP A 155 17.59 11.72 9.60
CA ASP A 155 18.44 10.55 9.35
C ASP A 155 17.70 9.20 9.22
N ALA A 156 16.36 9.19 9.18
CA ALA A 156 15.62 7.94 9.02
C ALA A 156 15.08 7.79 7.60
N GLU A 157 15.76 6.99 6.77
CA GLU A 157 15.18 6.53 5.50
C GLU A 157 13.94 5.67 5.79
N GLY A 158 12.76 6.15 5.37
CA GLY A 158 11.51 5.39 5.42
C GLY A 158 10.75 5.37 6.75
N GLY A 159 11.19 6.12 7.77
CA GLY A 159 10.58 6.07 9.11
C GLY A 159 10.67 7.38 9.89
N GLU A 160 9.95 7.46 11.00
CA GLU A 160 10.04 8.57 11.95
C GLU A 160 10.64 8.10 13.26
N ARG A 161 11.60 8.88 13.76
CA ARG A 161 12.27 8.62 15.04
C ARG A 161 11.61 9.45 16.14
N TYR A 162 11.20 8.78 17.21
CA TYR A 162 10.55 9.40 18.36
C TYR A 162 11.40 9.20 19.62
N PRO A 163 11.87 10.28 20.28
CA PRO A 163 12.58 10.16 21.54
C PRO A 163 11.62 9.70 22.65
N LEU A 164 12.11 8.83 23.52
CA LEU A 164 11.44 8.42 24.75
C LEU A 164 11.91 9.30 25.91
N GLU A 165 10.97 9.80 26.69
CA GLU A 165 11.23 10.57 27.90
C GLU A 165 11.37 9.62 29.10
N THR A 166 12.48 9.72 29.83
CA THR A 166 12.66 8.98 31.08
C THR A 166 11.84 9.63 32.20
N ASN A 167 11.01 8.83 32.87
CA ASN A 167 10.27 9.22 34.06
C ASN A 167 10.46 8.16 35.16
N GLY A 168 11.46 8.36 36.02
CA GLY A 168 11.85 7.37 37.02
C GLY A 168 12.35 6.08 36.36
N SER A 169 11.72 4.96 36.67
CA SER A 169 12.00 3.65 36.05
C SER A 169 11.24 3.40 34.74
N ALA A 170 10.28 4.26 34.38
CA ALA A 170 9.45 4.09 33.20
C ALA A 170 9.92 5.00 32.05
N LEU A 171 9.74 4.53 30.82
CA LEU A 171 9.91 5.32 29.60
C LEU A 171 8.55 5.75 29.06
N LYS A 172 8.39 7.05 28.84
CA LYS A 172 7.20 7.64 28.22
C LYS A 172 7.46 7.85 26.73
N GLY A 173 6.55 7.39 25.88
CA GLY A 173 6.55 7.64 24.45
C GLY A 173 5.24 8.22 23.95
N ARG A 174 5.25 8.75 22.72
CA ARG A 174 4.06 9.30 22.07
C ARG A 174 3.95 8.77 20.65
N LEU A 175 2.83 8.12 20.34
CA LEU A 175 2.53 7.59 19.01
C LEU A 175 1.61 8.56 18.27
N CYS A 176 2.05 9.04 17.10
CA CYS A 176 1.25 9.92 16.25
C CYS A 176 0.35 9.11 15.32
N GLY A 177 -0.92 9.49 15.25
CA GLY A 177 -1.98 8.88 14.45
C GLY A 177 -2.47 9.81 13.32
N PRO A 178 -3.68 9.57 12.79
CA PRO A 178 -4.24 10.35 11.68
C PRO A 178 -4.50 11.82 12.06
N PRO A 179 -4.66 12.72 11.08
CA PRO A 179 -5.13 14.07 11.32
C PRO A 179 -6.50 14.09 12.01
N GLU A 180 -6.66 14.97 12.99
CA GLU A 180 -7.88 15.15 13.73
C GLU A 180 -8.95 15.83 12.86
N GLN A 181 -10.19 15.34 12.96
CA GLN A 181 -11.27 15.80 12.10
C GLN A 181 -11.65 17.26 12.42
N GLY A 182 -11.28 18.19 11.53
CA GLY A 182 -11.61 19.61 11.66
C GLY A 182 -10.55 20.46 12.37
N SER A 183 -9.44 19.88 12.80
CA SER A 183 -8.28 20.61 13.32
C SER A 183 -7.07 20.43 12.40
N LYS A 184 -6.01 21.22 12.61
CA LYS A 184 -4.71 21.04 11.93
C LYS A 184 -3.78 20.05 12.65
N GLY A 185 -4.22 19.47 13.78
CA GLY A 185 -3.42 18.58 14.61
C GLY A 185 -3.50 17.12 14.17
N LEU A 186 -2.52 16.31 14.61
CA LEU A 186 -2.57 14.86 14.56
C LEU A 186 -3.13 14.33 15.87
N ILE A 187 -3.97 13.30 15.80
CA ILE A 187 -4.36 12.51 16.98
C ILE A 187 -3.09 11.83 17.49
N ALA A 188 -2.82 11.84 18.80
CA ALA A 188 -1.66 11.17 19.37
C ALA A 188 -2.01 10.49 20.69
N VAL A 189 -1.38 9.35 20.95
CA VAL A 189 -1.56 8.57 22.18
C VAL A 189 -0.23 8.47 22.91
N ASP A 190 -0.22 8.83 24.18
CA ASP A 190 0.92 8.63 25.06
C ASP A 190 0.92 7.17 25.56
N PHE A 191 2.10 6.55 25.64
CA PHE A 191 2.27 5.20 26.17
C PHE A 191 3.46 5.13 27.12
N TRP A 192 3.49 4.08 27.95
CA TRP A 192 4.52 3.84 28.96
C TRP A 192 5.14 2.45 28.76
N ILE A 193 6.45 2.37 28.90
CA ILE A 193 7.20 1.11 28.94
C ILE A 193 7.83 1.03 30.33
N SER A 194 7.45 0.01 31.10
CA SER A 194 8.00 -0.31 32.43
C SER A 194 9.13 -1.33 32.35
#